data_AF-B9TGA1-F1
#
_entry.id   AF-B9TGA1-F1
#
_cell.length_a   1.000
_cell.length_b   1.000
_cell.length_c   1.000
_cell.angle_alpha   90.00
_cell.angle_beta   90.00
_cell.angle_gamma   90.00
#
_symmetry.space_group_name_H-M   'P 1'
#
loop_
_entity.id
_entity.type
_entity.pdbx_description
1 polymer ?
#
loop_
_entity_poly.entity_id
_entity_poly.type
_entity_poly.pdbx_seq_one_letter_code
_entity_poly.pdbx_strand_id
1 'polypeptide(L)'
;MKPKIFIGSSREGLDIANAIHANLTRDAECTVWSNGVFQISGTTIYSLINALRNSDFGVFVFSPDDLTIMRGQQNPVVRDNVIFELGLFIGRLGVERCFFITPDHVADLRLPTDLMGIMPGQYEANRHDKNWLAATNPICMQIRAKLIELKSFQDAAVNTPPATATTMASSSGQEVKHDLSHDHAATDQHLGLEPHGKAYALTGNTHKHKEAIKQAGASWNKGLKKWIIRGSDKAKFERLIADVNDSTL
;
A
#
# COMPACT_ATOMS: atom_id res chain seq x y z
N MET A 1 -6.58 -16.06 -12.27
CA MET A 1 -6.42 -14.82 -13.07
C MET A 1 -4.92 -14.56 -13.20
N LYS A 2 -4.46 -13.83 -14.22
CA LYS A 2 -3.08 -13.33 -14.25
C LYS A 2 -2.94 -12.13 -13.31
N PRO A 3 -1.78 -11.93 -12.68
CA PRO A 3 -1.51 -10.69 -11.97
C PRO A 3 -1.36 -9.52 -12.94
N LYS A 4 -1.85 -8.35 -12.56
CA LYS A 4 -1.75 -7.11 -13.34
C LYS A 4 -0.49 -6.32 -12.96
N ILE A 5 0.26 -5.86 -13.96
CA ILE A 5 1.54 -5.16 -13.75
C ILE A 5 1.52 -3.80 -14.46
N PHE A 6 1.72 -2.75 -13.68
CA PHE A 6 2.09 -1.43 -14.20
C PHE A 6 3.58 -1.40 -14.53
N ILE A 7 3.96 -0.90 -15.71
CA ILE A 7 5.35 -0.70 -16.10
C ILE A 7 5.55 0.79 -16.41
N GLY A 8 6.10 1.52 -15.44
CA GLY A 8 6.44 2.95 -15.56
C GLY A 8 7.83 3.16 -16.13
N SER A 9 7.99 4.19 -16.96
CA SER A 9 9.29 4.63 -17.48
C SER A 9 9.27 6.09 -17.87
N SER A 10 10.46 6.65 -18.07
CA SER A 10 10.65 7.84 -18.89
C SER A 10 10.36 7.55 -20.38
N ARG A 11 10.52 8.54 -21.26
CA ARG A 11 10.45 8.31 -22.73
C ARG A 11 11.68 7.55 -23.21
N GLU A 12 12.79 7.79 -22.53
CA GLU A 12 14.13 7.29 -22.78
C GLU A 12 14.25 5.81 -22.38
N GLY A 13 13.58 5.40 -21.30
CA GLY A 13 13.45 3.99 -20.87
C GLY A 13 12.34 3.18 -21.54
N LEU A 14 11.61 3.74 -22.51
CA LEU A 14 10.42 3.11 -23.11
C LEU A 14 10.70 1.77 -23.81
N ASP A 15 11.83 1.65 -24.49
CA ASP A 15 12.26 0.39 -25.14
C ASP A 15 12.47 -0.74 -24.12
N ILE A 16 13.03 -0.39 -22.95
CA ILE A 16 13.24 -1.33 -21.83
C ILE A 16 11.89 -1.73 -21.22
N ALA A 17 10.96 -0.78 -21.05
CA ALA A 17 9.60 -1.05 -20.57
C ALA A 17 8.83 -1.99 -21.51
N ASN A 18 8.95 -1.79 -22.83
CA ASN A 18 8.37 -2.67 -23.84
C ASN A 18 9.00 -4.08 -23.83
N ALA A 19 10.31 -4.18 -23.60
CA ALA A 19 11.00 -5.46 -23.45
C ALA A 19 10.57 -6.23 -22.19
N ILE A 20 10.38 -5.54 -21.06
CA ILE A 20 9.84 -6.10 -19.82
C ILE A 20 8.41 -6.61 -20.04
N HIS A 21 7.55 -5.83 -20.70
CA HIS A 21 6.20 -6.26 -21.11
C HIS A 21 6.26 -7.54 -21.95
N ALA A 22 7.11 -7.58 -22.98
CA ALA A 22 7.24 -8.73 -23.87
C ALA A 22 7.77 -10.00 -23.15
N ASN A 23 8.66 -9.85 -22.17
CA ASN A 23 9.13 -10.95 -21.33
C ASN A 23 8.06 -11.47 -20.35
N LEU A 24 7.21 -10.59 -19.79
CA LEU A 24 6.26 -10.94 -18.71
C LEU A 24 4.84 -11.25 -19.19
N THR A 25 4.45 -10.89 -20.42
CA THR A 25 3.08 -11.06 -20.95
C THR A 25 2.53 -12.50 -20.90
N ARG A 26 3.39 -13.52 -20.81
CA ARG A 26 2.96 -14.92 -20.64
C ARG A 26 2.39 -15.17 -19.25
N ASP A 27 3.03 -14.66 -18.21
CA ASP A 27 2.66 -14.87 -16.80
C ASP A 27 1.70 -13.78 -16.27
N ALA A 28 1.72 -12.57 -16.85
CA ALA A 28 1.03 -11.38 -16.32
C ALA A 28 0.21 -10.59 -17.36
N GLU A 29 -0.70 -9.74 -16.87
CA GLU A 29 -1.41 -8.69 -17.62
C GLU A 29 -0.63 -7.37 -17.47
N CYS A 30 0.35 -7.14 -18.36
CA CYS A 30 1.24 -5.99 -18.31
C CYS A 30 0.68 -4.76 -19.03
N THR A 31 0.82 -3.58 -18.43
CA THR A 31 0.49 -2.27 -19.03
C THR A 31 1.71 -1.35 -18.98
N VAL A 32 2.22 -0.93 -20.15
CA VAL A 32 3.30 0.07 -20.25
C VAL A 32 2.70 1.48 -20.18
N TRP A 33 3.23 2.31 -19.29
CA TRP A 33 2.73 3.65 -19.01
C TRP A 33 3.49 4.73 -19.80
N SER A 34 3.06 4.98 -21.03
CA SER A 34 3.63 6.03 -21.89
C SER A 34 3.11 7.45 -21.59
N ASN A 35 2.16 7.58 -20.64
CA ASN A 35 1.46 8.82 -20.32
C ASN A 35 2.21 9.76 -19.34
N GLY A 36 3.45 9.44 -18.94
CA GLY A 36 4.26 10.21 -17.98
C GLY A 36 4.69 11.62 -18.41
N VAL A 37 4.36 12.04 -19.64
CA VAL A 37 4.46 13.46 -20.05
C VAL A 37 3.21 14.19 -19.54
N PHE A 38 3.37 15.00 -18.49
CA PHE A 38 2.31 15.84 -17.94
C PHE A 38 1.79 16.83 -19.00
N GLN A 39 0.70 16.46 -19.69
CA GLN A 39 -0.05 17.40 -20.51
C GLN A 39 -0.73 18.43 -19.60
N ILE A 40 -0.55 19.70 -19.96
CA ILE A 40 -1.27 20.81 -19.32
C ILE A 40 -2.77 20.56 -19.50
N SER A 41 -3.56 20.75 -18.43
CA SER A 41 -4.99 20.43 -18.30
C SER A 41 -5.39 18.94 -18.11
N GLY A 42 -4.98 18.36 -16.98
CA GLY A 42 -6.02 17.94 -16.00
C GLY A 42 -6.12 16.47 -15.55
N THR A 43 -5.53 15.49 -16.21
CA THR A 43 -5.85 14.06 -15.96
C THR A 43 -4.70 13.11 -15.62
N THR A 44 -3.44 13.55 -15.58
CA THR A 44 -2.27 12.66 -15.34
C THR A 44 -2.36 11.91 -14.01
N ILE A 45 -2.49 12.63 -12.88
CA ILE A 45 -2.49 12.03 -11.53
C ILE A 45 -3.72 11.15 -11.27
N TYR A 46 -4.90 11.52 -11.78
CA TYR A 46 -6.10 10.69 -11.65
C TYR A 46 -5.97 9.38 -12.42
N SER A 47 -5.44 9.45 -13.64
CA SER A 47 -5.23 8.27 -14.50
C SER A 47 -4.17 7.33 -13.90
N LEU A 48 -3.10 7.88 -13.31
CA LEU A 48 -2.10 7.12 -12.55
C LEU A 48 -2.71 6.43 -11.31
N ILE A 49 -3.53 7.14 -10.53
CA ILE A 49 -4.25 6.56 -9.38
C ILE A 49 -5.20 5.44 -9.84
N ASN A 50 -5.85 5.59 -11.01
CA ASN A 50 -6.69 4.55 -11.57
C ASN A 50 -5.88 3.32 -12.05
N ALA A 51 -4.72 3.54 -12.68
CA ALA A 51 -3.82 2.46 -13.07
C ALA A 51 -3.32 1.68 -11.85
N LEU A 52 -2.89 2.39 -10.80
CA LEU A 52 -2.51 1.82 -9.50
C LEU A 52 -3.65 1.04 -8.81
N ARG A 53 -4.89 1.52 -8.87
CA ARG A 53 -6.06 0.78 -8.35
C ARG A 53 -6.31 -0.54 -9.08
N ASN A 54 -5.89 -0.63 -10.34
CA ASN A 54 -6.06 -1.80 -11.21
C ASN A 54 -4.79 -2.65 -11.34
N SER A 55 -3.75 -2.42 -10.53
CA SER A 55 -2.47 -3.13 -10.61
C SER A 55 -2.19 -3.97 -9.36
N ASP A 56 -1.64 -5.17 -9.55
CA ASP A 56 -1.18 -6.06 -8.48
C ASP A 56 0.29 -5.84 -8.12
N PHE A 57 1.08 -5.30 -9.07
CA PHE A 57 2.51 -5.01 -8.95
C PHE A 57 2.88 -3.76 -9.77
N GLY A 58 4.00 -3.12 -9.41
CA GLY A 58 4.63 -2.06 -10.21
C GLY A 58 6.07 -2.43 -10.60
N VAL A 59 6.46 -2.12 -11.84
CA VAL A 59 7.84 -2.19 -12.34
C VAL A 59 8.22 -0.82 -12.89
N PHE A 60 9.40 -0.31 -12.53
CA PHE A 60 9.82 1.05 -12.86
C PHE A 60 11.20 1.04 -13.52
N VAL A 61 11.28 1.52 -14.77
CA VAL A 61 12.56 1.64 -15.49
C VAL A 61 13.25 2.93 -15.05
N PHE A 62 14.38 2.77 -14.37
CA PHE A 62 15.22 3.85 -13.87
C PHE A 62 16.36 4.09 -14.86
N SER A 63 16.07 4.90 -15.89
CA SER A 63 17.03 5.31 -16.91
C SER A 63 17.78 6.59 -16.51
N PRO A 64 18.99 6.85 -17.05
CA PRO A 64 19.75 8.06 -16.81
C PRO A 64 19.21 9.23 -17.65
N ASP A 65 18.00 9.68 -17.31
CA ASP A 65 17.18 10.56 -18.14
C ASP A 65 17.61 12.03 -18.13
N ASP A 66 18.01 12.52 -16.95
CA ASP A 66 18.32 13.92 -16.68
C ASP A 66 19.71 14.05 -16.01
N LEU A 67 20.25 15.27 -15.97
CA LEU A 67 21.55 15.57 -15.34
C LEU A 67 21.37 16.51 -14.14
N THR A 68 21.78 16.06 -12.95
CA THR A 68 21.80 16.91 -11.75
C THR A 68 23.21 17.37 -11.42
N ILE A 69 23.38 18.67 -11.21
CA ILE A 69 24.63 19.26 -10.69
C ILE A 69 24.63 19.16 -9.16
N MET A 70 25.54 18.37 -8.60
CA MET A 70 25.79 18.32 -7.15
C MET A 70 27.26 18.55 -6.85
N ARG A 71 27.57 19.49 -5.95
CA ARG A 71 28.95 19.86 -5.54
C ARG A 71 29.90 20.16 -6.73
N GLY A 72 29.35 20.64 -7.85
CA GLY A 72 30.10 20.95 -9.07
C GLY A 72 30.21 19.81 -10.09
N GLN A 73 29.78 18.58 -9.77
CA GLN A 73 29.76 17.46 -10.69
C GLN A 73 28.36 17.27 -11.29
N GLN A 74 28.27 17.08 -12.61
CA GLN A 74 27.06 16.58 -13.27
C GLN A 74 26.98 15.07 -13.09
N ASN A 75 25.84 14.56 -12.62
CA ASN A 75 25.58 13.13 -12.45
C ASN A 75 24.26 12.77 -13.15
N PRO A 76 24.16 11.61 -13.81
CA PRO A 76 22.90 11.13 -14.34
C PRO A 76 21.92 10.78 -13.21
N VAL A 77 20.66 11.19 -13.39
CA VAL A 77 19.56 10.89 -12.48
C VAL A 77 18.34 10.37 -13.25
N VAL A 78 17.48 9.65 -12.54
CA VAL A 78 16.16 9.22 -13.01
C VAL A 78 15.20 10.40 -12.97
N ARG A 79 14.29 10.53 -13.96
CA ARG A 79 13.20 11.53 -13.93
C ARG A 79 12.41 11.48 -12.61
N ASP A 80 12.23 12.64 -11.98
CA ASP A 80 11.45 12.81 -10.74
C ASP A 80 10.06 12.15 -10.81
N ASN A 81 9.42 12.21 -11.98
CA ASN A 81 8.11 11.58 -12.23
C ASN A 81 8.13 10.07 -11.96
N VAL A 82 9.16 9.34 -12.40
CA VAL A 82 9.23 7.87 -12.25
C VAL A 82 9.53 7.49 -10.78
N ILE A 83 10.28 8.33 -10.07
CA ILE A 83 10.51 8.22 -8.62
C ILE A 83 9.19 8.46 -7.86
N PHE A 84 8.42 9.47 -8.25
CA PHE A 84 7.10 9.76 -7.69
C PHE A 84 6.09 8.62 -7.95
N GLU A 85 6.05 8.09 -9.18
CA GLU A 85 5.20 6.95 -9.53
C GLU A 85 5.56 5.70 -8.70
N LEU A 86 6.86 5.38 -8.54
CA LEU A 86 7.33 4.31 -7.65
C LEU A 86 6.85 4.54 -6.20
N GLY A 87 7.04 5.76 -5.66
CA GLY A 87 6.63 6.09 -4.29
C GLY A 87 5.12 5.94 -4.06
N LEU A 88 4.31 6.35 -5.04
CA LEU A 88 2.85 6.20 -5.00
C LEU A 88 2.43 4.72 -5.03
N PHE A 89 3.13 3.88 -5.81
CA PHE A 89 2.89 2.44 -5.87
C PHE A 89 3.31 1.72 -4.57
N ILE A 90 4.51 1.99 -4.04
CA ILE A 90 4.97 1.46 -2.74
C ILE A 90 3.96 1.82 -1.64
N GLY A 91 3.44 3.05 -1.64
CA GLY A 91 2.47 3.54 -0.66
C GLY A 91 1.11 2.82 -0.64
N ARG A 92 0.80 1.98 -1.63
CA ARG A 92 -0.44 1.18 -1.69
C ARG A 92 -0.21 -0.32 -1.80
N LEU A 93 0.75 -0.77 -2.61
CA LEU A 93 1.00 -2.20 -2.85
C LEU A 93 2.04 -2.81 -1.90
N GLY A 94 2.79 -1.99 -1.16
CA GLY A 94 3.95 -2.46 -0.41
C GLY A 94 5.23 -2.51 -1.26
N VAL A 95 6.38 -2.49 -0.58
CA VAL A 95 7.69 -2.49 -1.24
C VAL A 95 7.99 -3.82 -1.92
N GLU A 96 7.47 -4.92 -1.38
CA GLU A 96 7.62 -6.27 -1.91
C GLU A 96 6.91 -6.51 -3.26
N ARG A 97 6.05 -5.57 -3.68
CA ARG A 97 5.32 -5.59 -4.95
C ARG A 97 5.78 -4.53 -5.96
N CYS A 98 6.82 -3.76 -5.60
CA CYS A 98 7.29 -2.63 -6.40
C CYS A 98 8.78 -2.79 -6.73
N PHE A 99 9.09 -3.05 -7.98
CA PHE A 99 10.44 -3.28 -8.48
C PHE A 99 10.91 -2.07 -9.29
N PHE A 100 12.13 -1.58 -9.05
CA PHE A 100 12.79 -0.67 -9.99
C PHE A 100 14.00 -1.34 -10.63
N ILE A 101 14.28 -1.00 -11.88
CA ILE A 101 15.29 -1.66 -12.71
C ILE A 101 16.20 -0.59 -13.31
N THR A 102 17.48 -0.65 -13.01
CA THR A 102 18.52 0.23 -13.56
C THR A 102 19.27 -0.46 -14.71
N PRO A 103 19.98 0.30 -15.56
CA PRO A 103 21.09 -0.28 -16.32
C PRO A 103 22.14 -0.92 -15.38
N ASP A 104 22.87 -1.90 -15.89
CA ASP A 104 24.06 -2.46 -15.25
C ASP A 104 25.27 -1.52 -15.36
N HIS A 105 26.25 -1.71 -14.47
CA HIS A 105 27.56 -1.03 -14.47
C HIS A 105 27.57 0.53 -14.45
N VAL A 106 26.43 1.23 -14.40
CA VAL A 106 26.36 2.69 -14.27
C VAL A 106 26.62 3.10 -12.83
N ALA A 107 27.90 3.26 -12.47
CA ALA A 107 28.36 3.62 -11.14
C ALA A 107 27.78 4.96 -10.62
N ASP A 108 27.49 5.90 -11.53
CA ASP A 108 27.08 7.27 -11.22
C ASP A 108 25.56 7.50 -11.25
N LEU A 109 24.73 6.47 -11.49
CA LEU A 109 23.26 6.62 -11.50
C LEU A 109 22.75 6.86 -10.08
N ARG A 110 22.52 8.13 -9.75
CA ARG A 110 22.20 8.55 -8.40
C ARG A 110 20.71 8.33 -8.08
N LEU A 111 20.45 7.49 -7.09
CA LEU A 111 19.10 7.25 -6.55
C LEU A 111 18.83 8.10 -5.28
N PRO A 112 17.56 8.37 -4.95
CA PRO A 112 17.16 8.89 -3.65
C PRO A 112 17.66 8.02 -2.50
N THR A 113 18.06 8.65 -1.39
CA THR A 113 18.59 7.95 -0.20
C THR A 113 17.60 6.97 0.42
N ASP A 114 16.30 7.27 0.32
CA ASP A 114 15.20 6.45 0.83
C ASP A 114 15.05 5.12 0.07
N LEU A 115 15.60 5.02 -1.14
CA LEU A 115 15.64 3.78 -1.92
C LEU A 115 16.91 2.94 -1.66
N MET A 116 17.89 3.42 -0.90
CA MET A 116 19.15 2.67 -0.65
C MET A 116 18.94 1.36 0.13
N GLY A 117 17.78 1.17 0.78
CA GLY A 117 17.40 -0.08 1.42
C GLY A 117 16.76 -1.11 0.48
N ILE A 118 16.55 -0.77 -0.80
CA ILE A 118 15.88 -1.60 -1.81
C ILE A 118 16.89 -1.92 -2.91
N MET A 119 17.12 -3.20 -3.19
CA MET A 119 18.06 -3.62 -4.23
C MET A 119 17.44 -3.43 -5.62
N PRO A 120 18.07 -2.66 -6.54
CA PRO A 120 17.62 -2.55 -7.92
C PRO A 120 17.69 -3.89 -8.64
N GLY A 121 16.73 -4.14 -9.53
CA GLY A 121 16.95 -5.03 -10.65
C GLY A 121 17.93 -4.40 -11.65
N GLN A 122 18.64 -5.22 -12.44
CA GLN A 122 19.56 -4.73 -13.47
C GLN A 122 19.26 -5.35 -14.83
N TYR A 123 19.48 -4.57 -15.90
CA TYR A 123 19.48 -5.04 -17.28
C TYR A 123 20.82 -4.71 -17.97
N GLU A 124 21.24 -5.57 -18.90
CA GLU A 124 22.51 -5.40 -19.63
C GLU A 124 22.41 -4.26 -20.64
N ALA A 125 22.88 -3.07 -20.27
CA ALA A 125 22.68 -1.83 -21.02
C ALA A 125 23.65 -1.68 -22.21
N ASN A 126 24.83 -2.30 -22.11
CA ASN A 126 25.92 -2.15 -23.07
C ASN A 126 25.93 -3.22 -24.18
N ARG A 127 24.84 -3.97 -24.36
CA ARG A 127 24.74 -5.03 -25.38
C ARG A 127 24.93 -4.49 -26.79
N HIS A 128 25.92 -5.04 -27.51
CA HIS A 128 26.19 -4.70 -28.92
C HIS A 128 24.99 -4.95 -29.86
N ASP A 129 24.15 -5.95 -29.56
CA ASP A 129 22.97 -6.30 -30.36
C ASP A 129 21.74 -5.42 -30.06
N LYS A 130 21.79 -4.58 -29.01
CA LYS A 130 20.65 -3.81 -28.46
C LYS A 130 19.39 -4.67 -28.24
N ASN A 131 19.56 -5.97 -27.99
CA ASN A 131 18.45 -6.89 -27.78
C ASN A 131 17.89 -6.73 -26.36
N TRP A 132 17.04 -5.72 -26.18
CA TRP A 132 16.47 -5.40 -24.87
C TRP A 132 15.61 -6.53 -24.29
N LEU A 133 15.03 -7.38 -25.14
CA LEU A 133 14.32 -8.59 -24.70
C LEU A 133 15.29 -9.56 -24.01
N ALA A 134 16.49 -9.78 -24.56
CA ALA A 134 17.55 -10.55 -23.91
C ALA A 134 18.10 -9.83 -22.66
N ALA A 135 18.40 -8.54 -22.76
CA ALA A 135 18.97 -7.73 -21.67
C ALA A 135 18.10 -7.72 -20.40
N THR A 136 16.78 -7.70 -20.56
CA THR A 136 15.80 -7.65 -19.46
C THR A 136 15.33 -9.04 -19.00
N ASN A 137 15.62 -10.11 -19.73
CA ASN A 137 15.13 -11.45 -19.38
C ASN A 137 15.58 -11.93 -17.98
N PRO A 138 16.84 -11.76 -17.54
CA PRO A 138 17.30 -12.23 -16.22
C PRO A 138 16.57 -11.57 -15.04
N ILE A 139 16.24 -10.28 -15.14
CA ILE A 139 15.44 -9.57 -14.12
C ILE A 139 13.96 -9.90 -14.24
N CYS A 140 13.42 -10.08 -15.45
CA CYS A 140 12.04 -10.54 -15.64
C CYS A 140 11.81 -11.94 -15.05
N MET A 141 12.79 -12.85 -15.09
CA MET A 141 12.68 -14.16 -14.43
C MET A 141 12.66 -14.07 -12.89
N GLN A 142 13.37 -13.10 -12.30
CA GLN A 142 13.32 -12.84 -10.85
C GLN A 142 11.97 -12.21 -10.43
N ILE A 143 11.49 -11.22 -11.19
CA ILE A 143 10.17 -10.62 -11.00
C ILE A 143 9.09 -11.71 -11.10
N ARG A 144 9.17 -12.57 -12.13
CA ARG A 144 8.26 -13.72 -12.34
C ARG A 144 8.18 -14.64 -11.12
N ALA A 145 9.31 -14.91 -10.44
CA ALA A 145 9.29 -15.69 -9.20
C ALA A 145 8.47 -14.98 -8.10
N LYS A 146 8.61 -13.65 -7.95
CA LYS A 146 7.80 -12.86 -7.02
C LYS A 146 6.31 -12.76 -7.39
N LEU A 147 5.97 -12.75 -8.68
CA LEU A 147 4.57 -12.84 -9.14
C LEU A 147 3.91 -14.15 -8.67
N ILE A 148 4.64 -15.27 -8.75
CA ILE A 148 4.16 -16.61 -8.36
C ILE A 148 4.05 -16.73 -6.82
N GLU A 149 5.03 -16.19 -6.09
CA GLU A 149 5.07 -16.15 -4.63
C GLU A 149 3.92 -15.31 -4.04
N LEU A 150 3.79 -14.06 -4.50
CA LEU A 150 2.91 -13.05 -3.90
C LEU A 150 1.51 -13.00 -4.52
N LYS A 151 1.33 -13.52 -5.74
CA LYS A 151 0.05 -13.62 -6.48
C LYS A 151 -0.63 -12.25 -6.68
N SER A 152 -1.84 -12.21 -7.24
CA SER A 152 -2.61 -10.95 -7.33
C SER A 152 -2.79 -10.28 -5.97
N PHE A 153 -2.80 -8.95 -5.98
CA PHE A 153 -3.03 -8.14 -4.79
C PHE A 153 -4.51 -8.21 -4.43
N GLN A 154 -4.77 -8.48 -3.15
CA GLN A 154 -6.10 -8.33 -2.58
C GLN A 154 -6.06 -7.10 -1.70
N ASP A 155 -6.83 -6.07 -2.07
CA ASP A 155 -7.18 -5.01 -1.12
C ASP A 155 -7.74 -5.67 0.14
N ALA A 156 -7.30 -5.22 1.32
CA ALA A 156 -7.93 -5.61 2.58
C ALA A 156 -9.41 -5.21 2.49
N ALA A 157 -10.28 -6.23 2.38
CA ALA A 157 -11.57 -6.08 1.72
C ALA A 157 -12.37 -4.87 2.23
N VAL A 158 -12.62 -3.91 1.34
CA VAL A 158 -13.62 -2.87 1.58
C VAL A 158 -14.98 -3.55 1.51
N ASN A 159 -15.41 -4.10 2.65
CA ASN A 159 -16.75 -4.63 2.87
C ASN A 159 -17.77 -3.49 2.86
N THR A 160 -17.96 -2.87 1.69
CA THR A 160 -19.17 -2.12 1.37
C THR A 160 -20.28 -3.14 1.26
N PRO A 161 -21.28 -3.17 2.16
CA PRO A 161 -22.45 -4.01 1.95
C PRO A 161 -23.12 -3.54 0.66
N PRO A 162 -23.59 -4.45 -0.22
CA PRO A 162 -24.40 -4.02 -1.36
C PRO A 162 -25.60 -3.23 -0.83
N ALA A 163 -25.86 -2.07 -1.44
CA ALA A 163 -27.01 -1.24 -1.07
C ALA A 163 -28.30 -1.95 -1.51
N THR A 164 -28.83 -2.82 -0.64
CA THR A 164 -30.05 -3.60 -0.91
C THR A 164 -31.20 -2.66 -1.23
N ALA A 165 -31.72 -2.75 -2.46
CA ALA A 165 -32.84 -1.92 -2.89
C ALA A 165 -34.10 -2.27 -2.07
N THR A 166 -34.58 -1.30 -1.29
CA THR A 166 -35.78 -1.45 -0.46
C THR A 166 -36.98 -1.84 -1.31
N THR A 167 -37.45 -3.07 -1.15
CA THR A 167 -38.70 -3.56 -1.75
C THR A 167 -39.65 -3.92 -0.61
N MET A 168 -40.82 -3.29 -0.57
CA MET A 168 -41.76 -3.39 0.56
C MET A 168 -42.66 -4.62 0.46
N ALA A 169 -42.74 -5.44 1.52
CA ALA A 169 -43.74 -6.50 1.65
C ALA A 169 -44.16 -6.75 3.12
N SER A 170 -45.40 -6.35 3.40
CA SER A 170 -46.33 -6.77 4.47
C SER A 170 -45.98 -7.90 5.47
N SER A 171 -45.86 -7.49 6.75
CA SER A 171 -46.66 -7.94 7.92
C SER A 171 -46.65 -9.38 8.51
N SER A 172 -46.70 -9.39 9.85
CA SER A 172 -47.34 -10.37 10.78
C SER A 172 -46.54 -11.59 11.29
N GLY A 173 -46.80 -11.95 12.56
CA GLY A 173 -46.21 -13.11 13.28
C GLY A 173 -45.53 -12.73 14.60
N GLN A 174 -45.89 -13.40 15.71
CA GLN A 174 -45.28 -13.23 17.04
C GLN A 174 -44.46 -14.48 17.46
N GLU A 175 -43.50 -14.25 18.37
CA GLU A 175 -43.06 -15.04 19.56
C GLU A 175 -43.74 -16.43 19.79
N VAL A 176 -43.13 -17.50 20.34
CA VAL A 176 -42.08 -17.71 21.38
C VAL A 176 -41.75 -19.25 21.43
N LYS A 177 -40.70 -19.89 22.02
CA LYS A 177 -39.42 -19.59 22.74
C LYS A 177 -38.56 -20.90 22.84
N HIS A 178 -37.25 -20.78 23.15
CA HIS A 178 -36.32 -21.83 23.69
C HIS A 178 -35.97 -23.05 22.77
N ASP A 179 -34.83 -23.75 22.95
CA ASP A 179 -33.82 -23.69 24.03
C ASP A 179 -32.35 -24.00 23.61
N LEU A 180 -31.40 -23.59 24.47
CA LEU A 180 -29.97 -23.99 24.60
C LEU A 180 -29.01 -23.88 23.37
N SER A 181 -27.74 -23.50 23.50
CA SER A 181 -27.01 -22.77 24.57
C SER A 181 -25.63 -22.31 24.08
N HIS A 182 -25.17 -21.12 24.49
CA HIS A 182 -23.83 -20.78 25.03
C HIS A 182 -23.59 -19.27 25.01
N ASP A 183 -23.19 -18.70 26.15
CA ASP A 183 -23.01 -17.26 26.34
C ASP A 183 -21.67 -16.72 25.83
N HIS A 184 -21.70 -15.65 25.02
CA HIS A 184 -20.62 -14.65 24.90
C HIS A 184 -21.13 -13.38 24.18
N ALA A 185 -22.08 -12.64 24.79
CA ALA A 185 -22.71 -11.48 24.15
C ALA A 185 -23.11 -10.33 25.11
N ALA A 186 -22.22 -9.95 26.05
CA ALA A 186 -22.53 -8.90 27.05
C ALA A 186 -21.42 -7.86 27.31
N THR A 187 -20.18 -8.05 26.83
CA THR A 187 -19.02 -7.26 27.27
C THR A 187 -18.64 -6.08 26.37
N ASP A 188 -19.21 -5.99 25.16
CA ASP A 188 -18.63 -5.20 24.06
C ASP A 188 -19.11 -3.72 24.00
N GLN A 189 -19.87 -3.26 25.00
CA GLN A 189 -20.34 -1.87 25.09
C GLN A 189 -19.50 -1.00 26.03
N HIS A 190 -19.10 -1.54 27.18
CA HIS A 190 -18.40 -0.76 28.23
C HIS A 190 -16.90 -0.67 27.96
N LEU A 191 -16.28 0.46 28.32
CA LEU A 191 -14.83 0.61 28.27
C LEU A 191 -14.15 -0.09 29.45
N GLY A 192 -12.95 -0.61 29.22
CA GLY A 192 -12.10 -1.25 30.24
C GLY A 192 -10.61 -0.93 30.06
N LEU A 193 -9.79 -1.40 31.01
CA LEU A 193 -8.31 -1.26 30.99
C LEU A 193 -7.63 -2.61 31.27
N GLU A 194 -6.73 -3.02 30.39
CA GLU A 194 -5.87 -4.19 30.55
C GLU A 194 -4.41 -3.76 30.81
N PRO A 195 -3.66 -4.42 31.71
CA PRO A 195 -2.23 -4.16 31.87
C PRO A 195 -1.41 -4.49 30.62
N HIS A 196 -0.50 -3.60 30.24
CA HIS A 196 0.42 -3.81 29.11
C HIS A 196 1.83 -3.28 29.43
N GLY A 197 2.63 -4.09 30.11
CA GLY A 197 3.98 -3.71 30.55
C GLY A 197 3.95 -2.59 31.59
N LYS A 198 4.54 -1.43 31.28
CA LYS A 198 4.50 -0.21 32.12
C LYS A 198 3.35 0.75 31.74
N ALA A 199 2.41 0.27 30.95
CA ALA A 199 1.27 1.00 30.39
C ALA A 199 -0.02 0.18 30.57
N TYR A 200 -1.16 0.73 30.15
CA TYR A 200 -2.43 0.01 30.06
C TYR A 200 -3.03 0.19 28.67
N ALA A 201 -3.78 -0.80 28.20
CA ALA A 201 -4.51 -0.76 26.94
C ALA A 201 -6.01 -0.63 27.21
N LEU A 202 -6.72 0.27 26.49
CA LEU A 202 -8.17 0.33 26.57
C LEU A 202 -8.81 -0.81 25.76
N THR A 203 -9.92 -1.33 26.30
CA THR A 203 -10.79 -2.33 25.68
C THR A 203 -12.24 -1.84 25.61
N GLY A 204 -13.11 -2.60 24.94
CA GLY A 204 -14.50 -2.22 24.67
C GLY A 204 -14.64 -1.21 23.51
N ASN A 205 -15.79 -0.53 23.46
CA ASN A 205 -16.20 0.32 22.33
C ASN A 205 -15.47 1.69 22.28
N THR A 206 -14.15 1.66 22.18
CA THR A 206 -13.28 2.86 22.10
C THR A 206 -13.54 3.74 20.86
N HIS A 207 -14.33 3.26 19.88
CA HIS A 207 -14.70 4.04 18.70
C HIS A 207 -15.71 5.16 19.03
N LYS A 208 -16.75 4.87 19.83
CA LYS A 208 -17.76 5.88 20.23
C LYS A 208 -17.14 7.04 21.02
N HIS A 209 -16.14 6.77 21.86
CA HIS A 209 -15.55 7.73 22.81
C HIS A 209 -14.17 8.24 22.37
N LYS A 210 -13.81 8.00 21.11
CA LYS A 210 -12.49 8.24 20.50
C LYS A 210 -11.87 9.61 20.81
N GLU A 211 -12.62 10.69 20.62
CA GLU A 211 -12.04 12.03 20.80
C GLU A 211 -11.88 12.39 22.28
N ALA A 212 -12.73 11.89 23.19
CA ALA A 212 -12.55 12.02 24.64
C ALA A 212 -11.31 11.23 25.12
N ILE A 213 -11.15 9.99 24.66
CA ILE A 213 -9.98 9.12 24.92
C ILE A 213 -8.68 9.80 24.47
N LYS A 214 -8.69 10.41 23.28
CA LYS A 214 -7.57 11.17 22.70
C LYS A 214 -7.28 12.48 23.46
N GLN A 215 -8.32 13.26 23.79
CA GLN A 215 -8.18 14.49 24.59
C GLN A 215 -7.69 14.21 26.02
N ALA A 216 -8.03 13.06 26.58
CA ALA A 216 -7.50 12.60 27.86
C ALA A 216 -6.01 12.18 27.79
N GLY A 217 -5.44 11.99 26.60
CA GLY A 217 -4.00 11.77 26.37
C GLY A 217 -3.61 10.36 25.91
N ALA A 218 -4.57 9.49 25.57
CA ALA A 218 -4.25 8.15 25.09
C ALA A 218 -3.55 8.18 23.72
N SER A 219 -2.64 7.24 23.49
CA SER A 219 -1.87 7.11 22.25
C SER A 219 -2.24 5.82 21.51
N TRP A 220 -2.63 5.92 20.24
CA TRP A 220 -3.00 4.74 19.44
C TRP A 220 -1.77 3.91 19.05
N ASN A 221 -1.71 2.65 19.51
CA ASN A 221 -0.66 1.72 19.09
C ASN A 221 -1.13 0.94 17.84
N LYS A 222 -0.49 1.24 16.69
CA LYS A 222 -0.82 0.62 15.39
C LYS A 222 -0.61 -0.89 15.35
N GLY A 223 0.38 -1.42 16.08
CA GLY A 223 0.67 -2.86 16.11
C GLY A 223 -0.32 -3.66 16.94
N LEU A 224 -0.73 -3.12 18.10
CA LEU A 224 -1.71 -3.75 19.00
C LEU A 224 -3.17 -3.47 18.62
N LYS A 225 -3.42 -2.47 17.75
CA LYS A 225 -4.76 -1.95 17.42
C LYS A 225 -5.59 -1.58 18.67
N LYS A 226 -4.92 -1.06 19.71
CA LYS A 226 -5.53 -0.57 20.96
C LYS A 226 -5.00 0.84 21.29
N TRP A 227 -5.81 1.61 22.01
CA TRP A 227 -5.37 2.84 22.67
C TRP A 227 -4.54 2.49 23.90
N ILE A 228 -3.35 3.08 24.02
CA ILE A 228 -2.42 2.86 25.13
C ILE A 228 -2.34 4.12 25.98
N ILE A 229 -2.42 3.97 27.30
CA ILE A 229 -2.24 5.03 28.29
C ILE A 229 -0.99 4.77 29.13
N ARG A 230 -0.30 5.83 29.56
CA ARG A 230 0.89 5.69 30.39
C ARG A 230 0.49 5.27 31.80
N GLY A 231 1.36 4.54 32.50
CA GLY A 231 1.08 4.11 33.89
C GLY A 231 0.79 5.28 34.86
N SER A 232 1.34 6.47 34.59
CA SER A 232 1.03 7.73 35.30
C SER A 232 -0.41 8.19 35.18
N ASP A 233 -1.08 7.83 34.08
CA ASP A 233 -2.36 8.42 33.67
C ASP A 233 -3.54 7.52 34.05
N LYS A 234 -3.28 6.35 34.65
CA LYS A 234 -4.27 5.30 34.95
C LYS A 234 -5.50 5.85 35.68
N ALA A 235 -5.30 6.54 36.80
CA ALA A 235 -6.39 7.08 37.63
C ALA A 235 -7.21 8.19 36.95
N LYS A 236 -6.68 8.83 35.89
CA LYS A 236 -7.44 9.77 35.05
C LYS A 236 -8.37 9.01 34.11
N PHE A 237 -7.88 7.92 33.51
CA PHE A 237 -8.66 7.07 32.61
C PHE A 237 -9.67 6.18 33.33
N GLU A 238 -9.38 5.72 34.55
CA GLU A 238 -10.35 4.97 35.37
C GLU A 238 -11.60 5.83 35.67
N ARG A 239 -11.44 7.14 35.91
CA ARG A 239 -12.56 8.09 36.07
C ARG A 239 -13.30 8.32 34.75
N LEU A 240 -12.58 8.62 33.67
CA LEU A 240 -13.19 8.80 32.34
C LEU A 240 -14.00 7.58 31.89
N ILE A 241 -13.55 6.38 32.25
CA ILE A 241 -14.23 5.12 31.93
C ILE A 241 -15.48 4.92 32.79
N ALA A 242 -15.47 5.32 34.06
CA ALA A 242 -16.68 5.36 34.88
C ALA A 242 -17.70 6.35 34.30
N ASP A 243 -17.30 7.61 34.07
CA ASP A 243 -18.17 8.65 33.50
C ASP A 243 -18.81 8.21 32.16
N VAL A 244 -18.04 7.54 31.30
CA VAL A 244 -18.51 7.01 30.01
C VAL A 244 -19.47 5.83 30.15
N ASN A 245 -19.15 4.87 31.03
CA ASN A 245 -19.97 3.67 31.20
C ASN A 245 -21.30 4.03 31.88
N ASP A 246 -21.29 4.89 32.91
CA ASP A 246 -22.50 5.35 33.59
C ASP A 246 -23.38 6.24 32.69
N SER A 247 -22.79 6.94 31.72
CA SER A 247 -23.52 7.68 30.67
C SER A 247 -24.16 6.79 29.59
N THR A 248 -24.12 5.46 29.74
CA THR A 248 -24.62 4.47 28.76
C THR A 248 -25.67 3.52 29.37
N LEU A 249 -26.16 3.82 30.59
CA LEU A 249 -27.25 3.11 31.29
C LEU A 249 -28.62 3.79 31.12
#